data_AF-A0A0K1PLD1-F1
#
_entry.id   AF-A0A0K1PLD1-F1
#
_cell.length_a   1.000
_cell.length_b   1.000
_cell.length_c   1.000
_cell.angle_alpha   90.00
_cell.angle_beta   90.00
_cell.angle_gamma   90.00
#
_symmetry.space_group_name_H-M   'P 1'
#
loop_
_entity.id
_entity.type
_entity.pdbx_description
1 polymer ?
#
loop_
_entity_poly.entity_id
_entity_poly.type
_entity_poly.pdbx_seq_one_letter_code
_entity_poly.pdbx_strand_id
1 'polypeptide(L)'
;MSGPQLQLDQKNALQTWLFALPAPAKSGVLDDAAVARGKTVFEDTKVGCATCHSGAHFTNSATVDVGTGGAFQVPSLIGVGARAPFLHDGSAMTLRDRFASQGGGDRHGHTSSLSGAQISDLIAYLESL
;
A
#
# COMPACT_ATOMS: atom_id res chain seq x y z
N MET A 1 -8.88 8.87 27.43
CA MET A 1 -9.67 7.85 26.70
C MET A 1 -9.31 6.48 27.27
N SER A 2 -9.97 6.06 28.34
CA SER A 2 -9.78 4.71 28.89
C SER A 2 -11.14 4.18 29.28
N GLY A 3 -11.78 3.46 28.35
CA GLY A 3 -12.98 2.70 28.65
C GLY A 3 -12.67 1.52 29.58
N PRO A 4 -13.70 0.82 30.09
CA PRO A 4 -13.50 -0.39 30.89
C PRO A 4 -12.72 -1.46 30.09
N GLN A 5 -11.92 -2.27 30.79
CA GLN A 5 -11.22 -3.40 30.16
C GLN A 5 -12.23 -4.44 29.67
N LEU A 6 -11.99 -4.95 28.46
CA LEU A 6 -12.78 -6.06 27.91
C LEU A 6 -12.54 -7.35 28.71
N GLN A 7 -13.63 -8.08 28.96
CA GLN A 7 -13.60 -9.44 29.51
C GLN A 7 -13.02 -10.42 28.47
N LEU A 8 -12.62 -11.62 28.90
CA LEU A 8 -11.96 -12.59 28.02
C LEU A 8 -12.86 -13.08 26.88
N ASP A 9 -14.13 -13.33 27.17
CA ASP A 9 -15.16 -13.67 26.19
C ASP A 9 -15.35 -12.56 25.14
N GLN A 10 -15.34 -11.29 25.56
CA GLN A 10 -15.43 -10.14 24.66
C GLN A 10 -14.20 -10.01 23.76
N LYS A 11 -12.99 -10.27 24.28
CA LYS A 11 -11.76 -10.31 23.47
C LYS A 11 -11.81 -11.42 22.43
N ASN A 12 -12.26 -12.62 22.82
CA ASN A 12 -12.39 -13.76 21.90
C ASN A 12 -13.44 -13.50 20.82
N ALA A 13 -14.58 -12.91 21.18
CA ALA A 13 -15.63 -12.53 20.24
C ALA A 13 -15.11 -11.48 19.24
N LEU A 14 -14.39 -10.45 19.71
CA LEU A 14 -13.78 -9.43 18.86
C LEU A 14 -12.75 -10.03 17.90
N GLN A 15 -11.88 -10.90 18.39
CA GLN A 15 -10.88 -11.58 17.56
C GLN A 15 -11.54 -12.43 16.46
N THR A 16 -12.57 -13.20 16.84
CA THR A 16 -13.32 -14.05 15.90
C THR A 16 -13.98 -13.21 14.82
N TRP A 17 -14.63 -12.10 15.21
CA TRP A 17 -15.25 -11.19 14.26
C TRP A 17 -14.22 -10.54 13.33
N LEU A 18 -13.09 -10.07 13.87
CA LEU A 18 -12.04 -9.40 13.10
C LEU A 18 -11.46 -10.31 12.01
N PHE A 19 -11.18 -11.58 12.33
CA PHE A 19 -10.65 -12.56 11.37
C PHE A 19 -11.71 -13.15 10.43
N ALA A 20 -13.01 -12.93 10.72
CA ALA A 20 -14.11 -13.33 9.84
C ALA A 20 -14.49 -12.23 8.85
N LEU A 21 -13.89 -11.03 8.94
CA LEU A 21 -14.16 -9.95 7.98
C LEU A 21 -13.76 -10.39 6.56
N PRO A 22 -14.66 -10.25 5.57
CA PRO A 22 -14.33 -10.57 4.20
C PRO A 22 -13.28 -9.58 3.68
N ALA A 23 -12.46 -10.03 2.73
CA ALA A 23 -11.58 -9.14 2.01
C ALA A 23 -12.42 -8.06 1.28
N PRO A 24 -11.97 -6.80 1.24
CA PRO A 24 -12.59 -5.77 0.41
C PRO A 24 -12.70 -6.25 -1.04
N ALA A 25 -13.78 -5.87 -1.72
CA ALA A 25 -13.91 -6.13 -3.15
C ALA A 25 -12.76 -5.44 -3.90
N LYS A 26 -12.20 -6.14 -4.90
CA LYS A 26 -11.21 -5.53 -5.80
C LYS A 26 -11.86 -4.40 -6.60
N SER A 27 -11.09 -3.36 -6.89
CA SER A 27 -11.54 -2.22 -7.68
C SER A 27 -11.80 -2.64 -9.13
N GLY A 28 -13.07 -2.64 -9.56
CA GLY A 28 -13.55 -2.55 -10.94
C GLY A 28 -12.95 -3.49 -12.01
N VAL A 29 -13.22 -3.15 -13.28
CA VAL A 29 -12.56 -3.77 -14.44
C VAL A 29 -11.22 -3.08 -14.62
N LEU A 30 -10.12 -3.83 -14.46
CA LEU A 30 -8.77 -3.34 -14.67
C LEU A 30 -8.31 -3.61 -16.10
N ASP A 31 -7.47 -2.73 -16.64
CA ASP A 31 -6.77 -2.99 -17.91
C ASP A 31 -5.61 -3.97 -17.63
N ASP A 32 -5.79 -5.24 -17.98
CA ASP A 32 -4.79 -6.29 -17.80
C ASP A 32 -3.43 -5.94 -18.43
N ALA A 33 -3.42 -5.22 -19.54
CA ALA A 33 -2.18 -4.80 -20.19
C ALA A 33 -1.47 -3.71 -19.36
N ALA A 34 -2.22 -2.77 -18.78
CA ALA A 34 -1.67 -1.77 -17.85
C ALA A 34 -1.16 -2.42 -16.57
N VAL A 35 -1.91 -3.37 -16.00
CA VAL A 35 -1.49 -4.16 -14.82
C VAL A 35 -0.17 -4.90 -15.09
N ALA A 36 -0.04 -5.54 -16.25
CA ALA A 36 1.19 -6.26 -16.62
C ALA A 36 2.40 -5.32 -16.79
N ARG A 37 2.22 -4.15 -17.40
CA ARG A 37 3.28 -3.13 -17.50
C ARG A 37 3.63 -2.55 -16.13
N GLY A 38 2.64 -2.27 -15.29
CA GLY A 38 2.83 -1.76 -13.94
C GLY A 38 3.58 -2.73 -13.04
N LYS A 39 3.27 -4.03 -13.15
CA LYS A 39 4.01 -5.09 -12.46
C LYS A 39 5.49 -5.07 -12.83
N THR A 40 5.80 -4.89 -14.12
CA THR A 40 7.19 -4.79 -14.60
C THR A 40 7.91 -3.60 -13.96
N VAL A 41 7.25 -2.44 -13.84
CA VAL A 41 7.81 -1.26 -13.16
C VAL A 41 8.01 -1.52 -11.67
N PHE A 42 7.06 -2.19 -11.01
CA PHE A 42 7.14 -2.51 -9.58
C PHE A 42 8.30 -3.47 -9.25
N GLU A 43 8.54 -4.46 -10.11
CA GLU A 43 9.59 -5.47 -9.96
C GLU A 43 10.98 -5.00 -10.45
N ASP A 44 11.06 -3.86 -11.14
CA ASP A 44 12.33 -3.28 -11.57
C ASP A 44 13.18 -2.87 -10.36
N THR A 45 14.38 -3.46 -10.26
CA THR A 45 15.33 -3.17 -9.19
C THR A 45 15.82 -1.73 -9.19
N LYS A 46 15.74 -1.03 -10.33
CA LYS A 46 16.05 0.40 -10.42
C LYS A 46 14.98 1.27 -9.79
N VAL A 47 13.72 0.84 -9.80
CA VAL A 47 12.60 1.54 -9.13
C VAL A 47 12.57 1.14 -7.66
N GLY A 48 12.76 -0.16 -7.37
CA GLY A 48 13.05 -0.66 -6.03
C GLY A 48 11.83 -0.90 -5.13
N CYS A 49 10.60 -0.91 -5.66
CA CYS A 49 9.39 -1.12 -4.85
C CYS A 49 9.41 -2.47 -4.12
N ALA A 50 9.81 -3.54 -4.82
CA ALA A 50 9.86 -4.89 -4.29
C ALA A 50 10.92 -5.10 -3.18
N THR A 51 11.84 -4.15 -2.96
CA THR A 51 12.80 -4.23 -1.84
C THR A 51 12.09 -4.22 -0.49
N CYS A 52 11.02 -3.42 -0.36
CA CYS A 52 10.21 -3.33 0.86
C CYS A 52 8.86 -4.04 0.72
N HIS A 53 8.25 -3.97 -0.46
CA HIS A 53 6.94 -4.56 -0.73
C HIS A 53 7.06 -5.90 -1.46
N SER A 54 7.45 -6.93 -0.73
CA SER A 54 7.73 -8.27 -1.29
C SER A 54 6.93 -9.40 -0.63
N GLY A 55 7.06 -10.60 -1.19
CA GLY A 55 6.44 -11.81 -0.66
C GLY A 55 4.93 -11.87 -0.86
N ALA A 56 4.30 -12.87 -0.26
CA ALA A 56 2.87 -13.16 -0.44
C ALA A 56 1.94 -12.02 0.03
N HIS A 57 2.44 -11.14 0.91
CA HIS A 57 1.67 -10.02 1.46
C HIS A 57 2.17 -8.64 1.01
N PHE A 58 3.11 -8.58 0.05
CA PHE A 58 3.69 -7.32 -0.43
C PHE A 58 4.22 -6.42 0.71
N THR A 59 4.89 -7.04 1.68
CA THR A 59 5.51 -6.38 2.82
C THR A 59 6.64 -7.25 3.38
N ASN A 60 7.73 -6.62 3.78
CA ASN A 60 8.81 -7.24 4.55
C ASN A 60 8.69 -7.02 6.07
N SER A 61 7.61 -6.39 6.52
CA SER A 61 7.34 -6.03 7.92
C SER A 61 8.38 -5.13 8.61
N ALA A 62 9.35 -4.59 7.87
CA ALA A 62 10.38 -3.71 8.43
C ALA A 62 9.83 -2.32 8.72
N THR A 63 10.51 -1.57 9.59
CA THR A 63 10.26 -0.15 9.85
C THR A 63 11.28 0.69 9.10
N VAL A 64 10.82 1.55 8.21
CA VAL A 64 11.68 2.34 7.29
C VAL A 64 11.22 3.79 7.23
N ASP A 65 12.18 4.72 7.11
CA ASP A 65 11.91 6.13 6.86
C ASP A 65 12.01 6.44 5.36
N VAL A 66 10.84 6.60 4.75
CA VAL A 66 10.67 6.89 3.32
C VAL A 66 10.46 8.38 3.03
N GLY A 67 10.82 9.26 3.96
CA GLY A 67 10.71 10.70 3.79
C GLY A 67 9.31 11.27 3.99
N THR A 68 8.44 10.54 4.69
CA THR A 68 7.06 10.93 4.98
C THR A 68 6.87 11.25 6.46
N GLY A 69 7.79 11.99 7.07
CA GLY A 69 7.66 12.46 8.47
C GLY A 69 8.09 11.49 9.57
N GLY A 70 8.69 10.34 9.23
CA GLY A 70 9.20 9.39 10.21
C GLY A 70 9.41 7.98 9.65
N ALA A 71 9.85 7.07 10.52
CA ALA A 71 9.98 5.66 10.19
C ALA A 71 8.71 4.90 10.55
N PHE A 72 8.15 4.16 9.57
CA PHE A 72 6.91 3.41 9.74
C PHE A 72 7.06 1.98 9.25
N GLN A 73 6.27 1.09 9.84
CA GLN A 73 6.17 -0.31 9.42
C GLN A 73 5.62 -0.35 7.98
N VAL A 74 6.35 -0.97 7.04
CA VAL A 74 5.94 -1.15 5.63
C VAL A 74 4.60 -1.91 5.53
N PRO A 75 3.45 -1.27 5.26
CA PRO A 75 2.17 -1.98 5.30
C PRO A 75 2.06 -2.97 4.13
N SER A 76 1.21 -3.99 4.29
CA SER A 76 0.76 -4.83 3.17
C SER A 76 0.15 -3.96 2.05
N LEU A 77 0.36 -4.38 0.80
CA LEU A 77 -0.32 -3.80 -0.36
C LEU A 77 -1.53 -4.60 -0.83
N ILE A 78 -1.86 -5.74 -0.20
CA ILE A 78 -3.09 -6.47 -0.51
C ILE A 78 -4.29 -5.55 -0.25
N GLY A 79 -5.15 -5.39 -1.25
CA GLY A 79 -6.33 -4.53 -1.18
C GLY A 79 -6.00 -3.04 -1.11
N VAL A 80 -4.79 -2.62 -1.48
CA VAL A 80 -4.38 -1.20 -1.41
C VAL A 80 -5.27 -0.30 -2.27
N GLY A 81 -5.89 -0.82 -3.34
CA GLY A 81 -6.86 -0.06 -4.14
C GLY A 81 -8.10 0.40 -3.36
N ALA A 82 -8.43 -0.21 -2.23
CA ALA A 82 -9.67 0.05 -1.48
C ALA A 82 -9.50 0.89 -0.20
N ARG A 83 -8.28 1.38 0.10
CA ARG A 83 -7.95 1.93 1.43
C ARG A 83 -7.67 3.44 1.53
N ALA A 84 -8.00 4.22 0.50
CA ALA A 84 -7.75 5.66 0.52
C ALA A 84 -8.37 6.34 1.76
N PRO A 85 -7.72 7.37 2.35
CA PRO A 85 -6.45 7.98 1.95
C PRO A 85 -5.21 7.17 2.36
N PHE A 86 -4.06 7.50 1.74
CA PHE A 86 -2.79 6.81 1.87
C PHE A 86 -1.79 7.58 2.75
N LEU A 87 -0.71 6.89 3.13
CA LEU A 87 0.30 7.30 4.11
C LEU A 87 -0.25 7.34 5.55
N HIS A 88 0.68 7.40 6.51
CA HIS A 88 0.37 7.27 7.94
C HIS A 88 -0.52 8.40 8.48
N ASP A 89 -0.50 9.56 7.85
CA ASP A 89 -1.25 10.77 8.20
C ASP A 89 -2.44 11.04 7.26
N GLY A 90 -2.66 10.19 6.26
CA GLY A 90 -3.72 10.37 5.26
C GLY A 90 -3.46 11.52 4.27
N SER A 91 -2.24 12.01 4.15
CA SER A 91 -1.90 13.17 3.29
C SER A 91 -2.02 12.90 1.79
N ALA A 92 -2.03 11.64 1.35
CA ALA A 92 -2.21 11.27 -0.06
C ALA A 92 -3.65 10.77 -0.31
N MET A 93 -4.49 11.58 -0.93
CA MET A 93 -5.92 11.25 -1.14
C MET A 93 -6.15 10.13 -2.15
N THR A 94 -5.23 9.98 -3.11
CA THR A 94 -5.25 8.96 -4.15
C THR A 94 -3.90 8.25 -4.25
N LEU A 95 -3.84 7.10 -4.93
CA LEU A 95 -2.57 6.46 -5.25
C LEU A 95 -1.68 7.34 -6.12
N ARG A 96 -2.26 8.25 -6.90
CA ARG A 96 -1.48 9.21 -7.69
C ARG A 96 -0.79 10.25 -6.82
N ASP A 97 -1.45 10.72 -5.76
CA ASP A 97 -0.87 11.70 -4.82
C ASP A 97 0.35 11.14 -4.08
N ARG A 98 0.41 9.81 -3.89
CA ARG A 98 1.59 9.15 -3.35
C ARG A 98 2.83 9.35 -4.23
N PHE A 99 2.70 9.52 -5.55
CA PHE A 99 3.83 9.78 -6.44
C PHE A 99 4.21 11.27 -6.56
N ALA A 100 3.53 12.15 -5.84
CA ALA A 100 3.93 13.56 -5.72
C ALA A 100 5.14 13.72 -4.78
N SER A 101 5.76 14.91 -4.78
CA SER A 101 6.94 15.20 -3.95
C SER A 101 6.71 14.98 -2.45
N GLN A 102 5.53 15.34 -1.94
CA GLN A 102 5.15 15.09 -0.55
C GLN A 102 4.92 13.61 -0.21
N GLY A 103 4.83 12.72 -1.19
CA GLY A 103 4.61 11.29 -0.99
C GLY A 103 5.86 10.46 -0.67
N GLY A 104 6.98 11.13 -0.39
CA GLY A 104 8.28 10.54 -0.09
C GLY A 104 9.29 10.61 -1.25
N GLY A 105 8.83 10.92 -2.47
CA GLY A 105 9.67 11.03 -3.66
C GLY A 105 10.60 9.83 -3.83
N ASP A 106 11.86 10.08 -4.20
CA ASP A 106 12.85 9.01 -4.43
C ASP A 106 13.32 8.28 -3.15
N ARG A 107 12.93 8.74 -1.97
CA ARG A 107 13.14 8.00 -0.71
C ARG A 107 12.13 6.86 -0.54
N HIS A 108 11.08 6.85 -1.37
CA HIS A 108 10.03 5.83 -1.37
C HIS A 108 9.95 5.16 -2.75
N GLY A 109 11.11 4.70 -3.24
CA GLY A 109 11.33 4.16 -4.59
C GLY A 109 11.77 5.24 -5.59
N HIS A 110 12.62 4.91 -6.54
CA HIS A 110 13.22 5.87 -7.49
C HIS A 110 12.25 6.27 -8.62
N THR A 111 11.25 7.05 -8.25
CA THR A 111 10.10 7.42 -9.10
C THR A 111 10.36 8.62 -10.00
N SER A 112 11.37 9.44 -9.74
CA SER A 112 11.70 10.64 -10.54
C SER A 112 12.02 10.34 -12.01
N SER A 113 12.45 9.11 -12.31
CA SER A 113 12.75 8.63 -13.65
C SER A 113 11.53 8.10 -14.41
N LEU A 114 10.39 7.93 -13.73
CA LEU A 114 9.17 7.36 -14.32
C LEU A 114 8.37 8.42 -15.07
N SER A 115 7.95 8.08 -16.29
CA SER A 115 6.97 8.87 -17.04
C SER A 115 5.59 8.81 -16.39
N GLY A 116 4.74 9.79 -16.72
CA GLY A 116 3.34 9.79 -16.27
C GLY A 116 2.54 8.54 -16.69
N ALA A 117 2.90 7.93 -17.83
CA ALA A 117 2.31 6.67 -18.28
C ALA A 117 2.75 5.48 -17.42
N GLN A 118 4.05 5.36 -17.12
CA GLN A 118 4.57 4.33 -16.22
C GLN A 118 3.98 4.44 -14.81
N ILE A 119 3.80 5.67 -14.30
CA ILE A 119 3.11 5.89 -13.01
C ILE A 119 1.67 5.41 -13.09
N SER A 120 0.97 5.64 -14.21
CA SER A 120 -0.42 5.21 -14.36
C SER A 120 -0.56 3.69 -14.47
N ASP A 121 0.35 3.03 -15.20
CA ASP A 121 0.43 1.56 -15.24
C ASP A 121 0.75 0.98 -13.86
N LEU A 122 1.67 1.58 -13.12
CA LEU A 122 2.01 1.18 -11.74
C LEU A 122 0.80 1.31 -10.80
N ILE A 123 0.01 2.38 -10.93
CA ILE A 123 -1.24 2.54 -10.17
C ILE A 123 -2.22 1.42 -10.51
N ALA A 124 -2.42 1.10 -11.80
CA ALA A 124 -3.28 -0.01 -12.21
C ALA A 124 -2.84 -1.34 -11.59
N TYR A 125 -1.53 -1.60 -11.53
CA TYR A 125 -1.00 -2.77 -10.83
C TYR A 125 -1.32 -2.75 -9.33
N LEU A 126 -1.09 -1.63 -8.64
CA LEU A 126 -1.42 -1.48 -7.22
C LEU A 126 -2.92 -1.69 -6.94
N GLU A 127 -3.80 -1.22 -7.81
CA GLU A 127 -5.25 -1.42 -7.68
C GLU A 127 -5.68 -2.89 -7.86
N SER A 128 -4.83 -3.72 -8.49
CA SER A 128 -5.08 -5.15 -8.71
C SER A 128 -4.75 -6.05 -7.51
N LEU A 129 -3.97 -5.54 -6.56
CA LEU A 129 -3.41 -6.28 -5.42
C LEU A 129 -4.44 -6.59 -4.33
#